data_AF-A0AA38Y0S0-F1
#
_entry.id   AF-A0AA38Y0S0-F1
#
_cell.length_a   1.000
_cell.length_b   1.000
_cell.length_c   1.000
_cell.angle_alpha   90.00
_cell.angle_beta   90.00
_cell.angle_gamma   90.00
#
_symmetry.space_group_name_H-M   'P 1'
#
loop_
_entity.id
_entity.type
_entity.pdbx_description
1 polymer ?
#
loop_
_entity_poly.entity_id
_entity_poly.type
_entity_poly.pdbx_seq_one_letter_code
_entity_poly.pdbx_strand_id
1 'polypeptide(L)' 'MALAELAKARAPEFESVFLDDQPALEARYGARVPVLRDEAGGRELDWPFDAAAVQAWLAAGR' A
#
# COMPACT_ATOMS: atom_id res chain seq x y z
N MET A 1 -12.07 1.02 5.48
CA MET A 1 -11.20 1.87 4.64
C MET A 1 -9.76 1.42 4.86
N ALA A 2 -8.93 1.37 3.81
CA ALA A 2 -7.56 0.83 3.90
C ALA A 2 -6.69 1.49 4.97
N LEU A 3 -6.79 2.81 5.11
CA LEU A 3 -6.05 3.57 6.11
C LEU A 3 -6.35 3.13 7.56
N ALA A 4 -7.58 2.71 7.85
CA ALA A 4 -7.93 2.20 9.18
C ALA A 4 -7.22 0.88 9.49
N GLU A 5 -7.04 0.02 8.48
CA GLU A 5 -6.31 -1.24 8.63
C GLU A 5 -4.81 -1.00 8.82
N LEU A 6 -4.24 0.00 8.14
CA LEU A 6 -2.85 0.44 8.38
C LEU A 6 -2.64 0.93 9.82
N ALA A 7 -3.58 1.71 10.35
CA ALA A 7 -3.51 2.22 11.71
C ALA A 7 -3.60 1.08 12.75
N LYS A 8 -4.51 0.13 12.55
CA LYS A 8 -4.62 -1.10 13.37
C LYS A 8 -3.34 -1.93 13.28
N ALA A 9 -2.76 -2.02 12.08
CA ALA A 9 -1.50 -2.67 11.83
C ALA A 9 -0.29 -1.87 12.34
N ARG A 10 -0.46 -0.71 12.99
CA ARG A 10 0.66 0.09 13.50
C ARG A 10 1.75 0.29 12.44
N ALA A 11 1.34 0.50 11.19
CA ALA A 11 2.27 0.68 10.08
C ALA A 11 3.23 1.84 10.38
N PRO A 12 4.51 1.74 9.98
CA PRO A 12 5.45 2.85 10.10
C PRO A 12 4.99 4.04 9.25
N GLU A 13 5.70 5.16 9.37
CA GLU A 13 5.44 6.34 8.53
C GLU A 13 5.51 5.94 7.05
N PHE A 14 4.53 6.40 6.27
CA PHE A 14 4.39 6.08 4.85
C PHE A 14 4.05 7.35 4.09
N GLU A 15 4.46 7.40 2.83
CA GLU A 15 4.11 8.47 1.92
C GLU A 15 2.81 8.15 1.18
N SER A 16 1.90 9.11 1.12
CA SER A 16 0.68 8.99 0.31
C SER A 16 0.92 9.61 -1.05
N VAL A 17 1.03 8.76 -2.07
CA VAL A 17 1.13 9.20 -3.46
C VAL A 17 -0.25 9.20 -4.09
N PHE A 18 -0.74 10.38 -4.47
CA PHE A 18 -1.94 10.51 -5.28
C PHE A 18 -1.59 10.25 -6.75
N LEU A 19 -2.46 9.48 -7.41
CA LEU A 19 -2.24 9.12 -8.81
C LEU A 19 -2.67 10.20 -9.78
N ASP A 20 -3.43 11.21 -9.32
CA ASP A 20 -3.88 12.31 -10.15
C ASP A 20 -2.68 12.98 -10.85
N ASP A 21 -2.84 13.25 -12.15
CA ASP A 21 -1.81 13.82 -13.03
C ASP A 21 -0.57 12.91 -13.24
N GLN A 22 -0.67 11.61 -12.90
CA GLN A 22 0.40 10.63 -13.16
C GLN A 22 -0.08 9.49 -14.07
N PRO A 23 -0.09 9.71 -15.41
CA PRO A 23 -0.65 8.76 -16.38
C PRO A 23 -0.06 7.34 -16.29
N ALA A 24 1.24 7.23 -15.97
CA ALA A 24 1.90 5.95 -15.82
C ALA A 24 1.45 5.18 -14.57
N LEU A 25 1.17 5.89 -13.46
CA LEU A 25 0.65 5.28 -12.24
C LEU A 25 -0.84 5.00 -12.38
N GLU A 26 -1.63 5.90 -12.97
CA GLU A 26 -3.05 5.70 -13.24
C GLU A 26 -3.29 4.45 -14.10
N ALA A 27 -2.52 4.28 -15.17
CA ALA A 27 -2.60 3.08 -16.02
C ALA A 27 -2.25 1.78 -15.27
N ARG A 28 -1.34 1.85 -14.29
CA ARG A 28 -0.84 0.67 -13.56
C ARG A 28 -1.67 0.31 -12.33
N TYR A 29 -2.16 1.30 -11.60
CA TYR A 29 -2.83 1.10 -10.31
C TYR A 29 -4.22 1.69 -10.24
N GLY A 30 -4.71 2.44 -11.23
CA GLY A 30 -6.00 3.14 -11.15
C GLY A 30 -7.17 2.26 -10.71
N ALA A 31 -7.23 1.01 -11.19
CA ALA A 31 -8.25 0.03 -10.78
C ALA A 31 -7.94 -0.72 -9.47
N ARG A 32 -6.71 -0.61 -8.96
CA ARG A 32 -6.18 -1.31 -7.77
C ARG A 32 -6.07 -0.40 -6.55
N VAL A 33 -6.20 0.92 -6.71
CA VAL A 33 -6.10 1.89 -5.60
C VAL A 33 -7.12 1.53 -4.52
N PRO A 34 -6.72 1.49 -3.23
CA PRO A 34 -5.39 1.78 -2.68
C PRO A 34 -4.42 0.58 -2.72
N VAL A 35 -3.14 0.84 -3.05
CA VAL A 35 -2.05 -0.17 -3.10
C VAL A 35 -0.93 0.24 -2.15
N LEU A 36 -0.44 -0.69 -1.33
CA LEU A 36 0.81 -0.48 -0.59
C LEU A 36 1.97 -0.95 -1.45
N ARG A 37 3.00 -0.13 -1.55
CA ARG A 37 4.21 -0.47 -2.28
C ARG A 37 5.42 -0.26 -1.39
N ASP A 38 6.31 -1.22 -1.39
CA ASP A 38 7.64 -1.08 -0.84
C ASP A 38 8.56 -0.53 -1.94
N GLU A 39 9.12 0.65 -1.71
CA GLU A 39 10.03 1.28 -2.67
C GLU A 39 11.37 0.55 -2.78
N ALA A 40 11.85 -0.06 -1.69
CA ALA A 40 13.15 -0.72 -1.68
C ALA A 40 13.11 -2.08 -2.39
N GLY A 41 12.06 -2.88 -2.14
CA GLY A 41 11.91 -4.23 -2.69
C GLY A 41 10.95 -4.34 -3.89
N GLY A 42 10.21 -3.27 -4.23
CA GLY A 42 9.22 -3.30 -5.31
C GLY A 42 8.01 -4.18 -5.04
N ARG A 43 7.81 -4.63 -3.80
CA ARG A 43 6.68 -5.46 -3.40
C ARG A 43 5.41 -4.63 -3.34
N GLU A 44 4.29 -5.25 -3.69
CA GLU A 44 2.98 -4.60 -3.69
C GLU A 44 2.01 -5.41 -2.82
N LEU A 45 1.09 -4.74 -2.13
CA LEU A 45 -0.06 -5.34 -1.47
C LEU A 45 -1.32 -4.62 -1.95
N ASP A 46 -2.18 -5.39 -2.62
CA ASP A 46 -3.44 -4.89 -3.17
C ASP A 46 -4.55 -4.90 -2.13
N TRP A 47 -5.41 -3.88 -2.22
CA TRP A 47 -6.68 -3.90 -1.53
C TRP A 47 -7.62 -4.97 -2.14
N PRO A 48 -8.45 -5.67 -1.34
CA PRO A 48 -8.63 -5.55 0.10
C PRO A 48 -7.60 -6.32 0.94
N PHE A 49 -7.11 -5.68 2.00
CA PHE A 49 -6.28 -6.30 3.03
C PHE A 49 -6.79 -5.94 4.44
N ASP A 50 -6.49 -6.79 5.42
CA ASP A 50 -6.71 -6.54 6.83
C ASP A 50 -5.41 -6.16 7.55
N ALA A 51 -5.51 -5.79 8.82
CA ALA A 51 -4.35 -5.43 9.62
C ALA A 51 -3.31 -6.56 9.76
N ALA A 52 -3.73 -7.83 9.74
CA ALA A 52 -2.83 -8.98 9.87
C ALA A 52 -2.01 -9.19 8.58
N ALA A 53 -2.65 -9.04 7.42
CA ALA A 53 -1.99 -9.06 6.13
C ALA A 53 -0.96 -7.95 5.99
N VAL A 54 -1.28 -6.73 6.44
CA VAL A 54 -0.33 -5.59 6.47
C VAL A 54 0.86 -5.90 7.38
N GLN A 55 0.62 -6.43 8.57
CA GLN A 55 1.69 -6.81 9.52
C GLN A 55 2.63 -7.87 8.93
N ALA A 56 2.08 -8.93 8.35
CA ALA A 56 2.88 -9.97 7.69
C ALA A 56 3.67 -9.40 6.51
N TRP A 57 3.04 -8.52 5.72
CA TRP A 57 3.68 -7.88 4.58
C TRP A 57 4.87 -7.00 5.00
N LEU A 58 4.72 -6.20 6.07
CA LEU A 58 5.78 -5.38 6.66
C LEU A 58 6.91 -6.23 7.24
N ALA A 59 6.59 -7.31 7.95
CA ALA A 59 7.58 -8.21 8.54
C ALA A 59 8.45 -8.90 7.48
N ALA A 60 7.88 -9.22 6.31
CA ALA A 60 8.60 -9.84 5.21
C ALA A 60 9.46 -8.87 4.38
N GLY A 61 9.36 -7.55 4.62
CA GLY A 61 10.10 -6.52 3.88
C GLY A 61 11.25 -5.86 4.65
N ARG A 62 11.51 -6.33 5.88
CA ARG A 62 12.64 -5.89 6.69
C ARG A 62 13.92 -6.64 6.33
#